data_AF-A0A544UD15-F1
#
_entry.id   AF-A0A544UD15-F1
#
_cell.length_a   1.000
_cell.length_b   1.000
_cell.length_c   1.000
_cell.angle_alpha   90.00
_cell.angle_beta   90.00
_cell.angle_gamma   90.00
#
_symmetry.space_group_name_H-M   'P 1'
#
loop_
_entity.id
_entity.type
_entity.pdbx_description
1 polymer ?
#
loop_
_entity_poly.entity_id
_entity_poly.type
_entity_poly.pdbx_seq_one_letter_code
_entity_poly.pdbx_strand_id
1 'polypeptide(L)'
;MSMKIWWALNIVWLFIFAAGAIFIGVREVDFAGVAQTPEVRMVSFIILGILFLFVVLFQLMLLIFIHFVRKGTTNTSTKRLS
;
A
#
# COMPACT_ATOMS: atom_id res chain seq x y z
N MET A 1 13.91 4.59 -10.25
CA MET A 1 12.94 3.47 -10.25
C MET A 1 12.17 3.48 -11.57
N SER A 2 12.12 2.37 -12.30
CA SER A 2 11.30 2.29 -13.52
C SER A 2 9.82 2.28 -13.13
N MET A 3 8.96 2.98 -13.88
CA MET A 3 7.51 3.04 -13.61
C MET A 3 6.88 1.64 -13.57
N LYS A 4 7.45 0.67 -14.31
CA LYS A 4 7.03 -0.73 -14.31
C LYS A 4 7.23 -1.40 -12.93
N ILE A 5 8.37 -1.16 -12.28
CA ILE A 5 8.67 -1.70 -10.94
C ILE A 5 7.76 -1.06 -9.89
N TRP A 6 7.43 0.24 -10.05
CA TRP A 6 6.53 0.94 -9.14
C TRP A 6 5.12 0.31 -9.15
N TRP A 7 4.57 0.08 -10.34
CA TRP A 7 3.29 -0.59 -10.50
C TRP A 7 3.31 -2.04 -10.00
N ALA A 8 4.40 -2.78 -10.26
CA ALA A 8 4.55 -4.15 -9.74
C ALA A 8 4.51 -4.19 -8.20
N LEU A 9 5.18 -3.24 -7.52
CA LEU A 9 5.15 -3.14 -6.07
C LEU A 9 3.73 -2.87 -5.53
N ASN A 10 2.96 -2.01 -6.21
CA ASN A 10 1.57 -1.73 -5.85
C ASN A 10 0.69 -2.97 -5.97
N ILE A 11 0.85 -3.74 -7.05
CA ILE A 11 0.12 -4.99 -7.27
C ILE A 11 0.45 -6.01 -6.18
N VAL A 12 1.72 -6.17 -5.80
CA VAL A 12 2.13 -7.06 -4.70
C VAL A 12 1.45 -6.67 -3.40
N TRP A 13 1.41 -5.38 -3.06
CA TRP A 13 0.70 -4.89 -1.87
C TRP A 13 -0.80 -5.16 -1.90
N LEU A 14 -1.43 -5.03 -3.07
CA LEU A 14 -2.84 -5.37 -3.24
C LEU A 14 -3.10 -6.86 -2.96
N PHE A 15 -2.23 -7.74 -3.44
CA PHE A 15 -2.34 -9.18 -3.17
C PHE A 15 -2.15 -9.51 -1.68
N ILE A 16 -1.18 -8.88 -1.01
CA ILE A 16 -0.98 -9.05 0.44
C ILE A 16 -2.22 -8.61 1.22
N PHE A 17 -2.81 -7.47 0.85
CA PHE A 17 -4.03 -6.98 1.48
C PHE A 17 -5.22 -7.92 1.25
N ALA A 18 -5.42 -8.38 0.01
CA ALA A 18 -6.49 -9.31 -0.33
C ALA A 18 -6.33 -10.65 0.43
N ALA A 19 -5.11 -11.19 0.51
CA ALA A 19 -4.83 -12.39 1.28
C ALA A 19 -5.13 -12.20 2.78
N GLY A 20 -4.74 -11.06 3.35
CA GLY A 20 -5.06 -10.71 4.74
C GLY A 20 -6.56 -10.59 5.01
N ALA A 21 -7.30 -9.98 4.07
CA ALA A 21 -8.75 -9.87 4.15
C ALA A 21 -9.44 -11.26 4.11
N ILE A 22 -9.02 -12.14 3.20
CA ILE A 22 -9.54 -13.52 3.13
C ILE A 22 -9.20 -14.28 4.42
N PHE A 23 -7.98 -14.16 4.92
CA PHE A 23 -7.55 -14.81 6.16
C PHE A 23 -8.41 -14.40 7.37
N ILE A 24 -8.74 -13.11 7.49
CA ILE A 24 -9.66 -12.62 8.54
C ILE A 24 -11.09 -13.11 8.31
N GLY A 25 -11.53 -13.21 7.06
CA GLY A 25 -12.90 -13.61 6.72
C GLY A 25 -13.20 -15.09 6.97
N VAL A 26 -12.24 -15.97 6.72
CA VAL A 26 -12.43 -17.43 6.78
C VAL A 26 -12.16 -18.00 8.17
N ARG A 27 -11.38 -17.31 9.01
CA ARG A 27 -11.04 -17.82 10.35
C ARG A 27 -12.21 -17.70 11.33
N GLU A 28 -12.36 -18.74 12.16
CA GLU A 28 -13.43 -18.84 13.18
C GLU A 28 -12.95 -18.47 14.58
N VAL A 29 -11.65 -18.61 14.84
CA VAL A 29 -11.01 -18.29 16.13
C VAL A 29 -9.86 -17.32 15.93
N ASP A 30 -9.66 -16.46 16.93
CA ASP A 30 -8.49 -15.61 17.01
C ASP A 30 -7.28 -16.30 17.64
N PHE A 31 -6.14 -15.60 17.62
CA PHE A 31 -4.90 -16.12 18.19
C PHE A 31 -4.95 -16.26 19.72
N ALA A 32 -5.96 -15.67 20.38
CA ALA A 32 -6.22 -15.86 21.80
C ALA A 32 -7.18 -17.04 22.08
N GLY A 33 -7.63 -17.75 21.04
CA GLY A 33 -8.59 -18.86 21.16
C GLY A 33 -10.04 -18.40 21.35
N VAL A 34 -10.33 -17.11 21.16
CA VAL A 34 -11.68 -16.54 21.26
C VAL A 34 -12.38 -16.65 19.90
N ALA A 35 -13.63 -17.09 19.93
CA ALA A 35 -14.46 -17.16 18.73
C ALA A 35 -14.63 -15.76 18.13
N GLN A 36 -14.38 -15.65 16.82
CA GLN A 36 -14.46 -14.38 16.13
C GLN A 36 -15.92 -14.10 15.76
N THR A 37 -16.61 -13.31 16.59
CA THR A 37 -17.98 -12.89 16.31
C THR A 37 -18.04 -11.96 15.10
N PRO A 38 -19.21 -11.82 14.46
CA PRO A 38 -19.38 -10.91 13.33
C PRO A 38 -18.92 -9.47 13.64
N GLU A 39 -19.17 -8.98 14.85
CA GLU A 39 -18.77 -7.63 15.26
C GLU A 39 -17.23 -7.51 15.31
N VAL A 40 -16.56 -8.46 15.94
CA VAL A 40 -15.08 -8.47 16.08
C VAL A 40 -14.41 -8.65 14.71
N ARG A 41 -15.02 -9.42 13.81
CA ARG A 41 -14.55 -9.57 12.43
C ARG A 41 -14.62 -8.25 11.66
N MET A 42 -15.71 -7.49 11.79
CA MET A 42 -15.83 -6.16 11.18
C MET A 42 -14.76 -5.19 11.71
N VAL A 43 -14.51 -5.17 13.02
CA VAL A 43 -13.43 -4.35 13.61
C VAL A 43 -12.07 -4.72 13.01
N SER A 44 -11.81 -6.03 12.84
CA SER A 44 -10.56 -6.51 12.22
C SER A 44 -10.41 -6.04 10.78
N PHE A 45 -11.50 -6.02 10.00
CA PHE A 45 -11.49 -5.47 8.64
C PHE A 45 -11.27 -3.95 8.62
N ILE A 46 -11.84 -3.20 9.57
CA ILE A 46 -11.61 -1.76 9.68
C ILE A 46 -10.14 -1.48 9.97
N ILE A 47 -9.54 -2.20 10.92
CA ILE A 47 -8.11 -2.06 11.25
C ILE A 47 -7.24 -2.39 10.04
N LEU A 48 -7.52 -3.49 9.34
CA LEU A 48 -6.83 -3.86 8.10
C LEU A 48 -6.96 -2.75 7.04
N GLY A 49 -8.16 -2.18 6.87
CA GLY A 49 -8.42 -1.09 5.94
C GLY A 49 -7.67 0.21 6.28
N ILE A 50 -7.60 0.58 7.55
CA ILE A 50 -6.82 1.73 8.03
C ILE A 50 -5.33 1.52 7.76
N LEU A 51 -4.80 0.33 8.08
CA LEU A 51 -3.40 -0.01 7.80
C LEU A 51 -3.09 0.09 6.31
N PHE A 52 -3.99 -0.40 5.46
CA PHE A 52 -3.85 -0.30 4.01
C PHE A 52 -3.86 1.15 3.52
N LEU A 53 -4.75 1.99 4.06
CA LEU A 53 -4.76 3.42 3.76
C LEU A 53 -3.42 4.08 4.11
N PHE A 54 -2.82 3.77 5.26
CA PHE A 54 -1.48 4.28 5.61
C PHE A 54 -0.42 3.89 4.58
N VAL A 55 -0.41 2.63 4.13
CA VAL A 55 0.54 2.15 3.12
C VAL A 55 0.34 2.89 1.79
N VAL A 56 -0.91 3.05 1.34
CA VAL A 56 -1.24 3.77 0.10
C VAL A 56 -0.83 5.24 0.19
N LEU A 57 -1.09 5.91 1.31
CA LEU A 57 -0.67 7.29 1.53
C LEU A 57 0.84 7.45 1.44
N PHE A 58 1.59 6.55 2.09
CA PHE A 58 3.05 6.57 2.02
C PHE A 58 3.56 6.35 0.60
N GLN A 59 2.97 5.42 -0.15
CA GLN A 59 3.29 5.18 -1.56
C GLN A 59 3.01 6.43 -2.42
N LEU A 60 1.86 7.09 -2.23
CA LEU A 60 1.53 8.33 -2.95
C LEU A 60 2.54 9.44 -2.67
N MET A 61 2.91 9.65 -1.39
CA MET A 61 3.93 10.64 -1.03
C MET A 61 5.27 10.36 -1.70
N LEU A 62 5.71 9.10 -1.72
CA LEU A 62 6.97 8.69 -2.33
C LEU A 62 6.94 8.85 -3.86
N LEU A 63 5.81 8.55 -4.51
CA LEU A 63 5.62 8.78 -5.95
C LEU A 63 5.76 10.26 -6.32
N ILE A 64 5.09 11.14 -5.55
CA ILE A 64 5.16 12.59 -5.76
C ILE A 64 6.61 13.07 -5.59
N PHE A 65 7.30 12.61 -4.55
CA PHE A 65 8.70 12.96 -4.32
C PHE A 65 9.60 12.52 -5.48
N ILE A 66 9.49 11.27 -5.95
CA ILE A 66 10.27 10.77 -7.09
C ILE A 66 9.98 11.59 -8.36
N HIS A 67 8.71 11.91 -8.62
CA HIS A 67 8.33 12.70 -9.78
C HIS A 67 8.91 14.12 -9.71
N PHE A 68 8.85 14.75 -8.54
CA PHE A 68 9.39 16.08 -8.32
C PHE A 68 10.91 16.14 -8.51
N VAL A 69 11.65 15.22 -7.89
CA VAL A 69 13.12 15.13 -8.02
C VAL A 69 13.53 14.96 -9.49
N ARG A 70 12.84 14.07 -10.22
CA ARG A 70 13.15 13.77 -11.61
C ARG A 70 12.92 14.98 -12.54
N LYS A 71 11.93 15.82 -12.24
CA LYS A 71 11.63 17.06 -13.00
C LYS A 71 12.71 18.14 -12.83
N GLY A 72 13.37 18.18 -11.67
CA GLY A 72 14.49 19.07 -11.41
C GLY A 72 15.71 18.74 -12.27
N THR A 73 16.09 17.45 -12.34
CA THR A 73 17.26 16.99 -13.11
C THR A 73 17.15 17.22 -14.63
N THR A 74 15.95 17.10 -15.21
CA THR A 74 15.78 17.28 -16.66
C THR A 74 15.94 18.73 -17.10
N ASN A 75 15.43 19.69 -16.31
CA ASN A 75 15.53 21.12 -16.64
C ASN A 75 16.98 21.64 -16.60
N THR A 76 17.78 21.17 -15.63
CA THR A 76 19.18 21.59 -15.52
C THR A 76 20.04 21.09 -16.68
N SER A 77 19.75 19.91 -17.23
CA SER A 77 20.51 19.35 -18.35
C SER A 77 20.24 20.10 -19.66
N THR A 78 18.98 20.46 -19.93
CA THR A 78 18.62 21.25 -21.13
C THR A 78 19.27 22.64 -21.09
N LYS A 79 19.32 23.27 -19.91
CA LYS A 79 19.92 24.60 -19.71
C LYS A 79 21.45 24.63 -19.83
N ARG A 80 22.13 23.47 -19.79
CA ARG A 80 23.58 23.35 -20.01
C ARG A 80 23.96 23.08 -21.47
N LEU A 81 22.99 22.72 -22.31
CA LEU A 81 23.19 22.38 -23.73
C LEU A 81 22.74 23.49 -24.69
N SER A 82 22.06 24.53 -24.18
CA SER A 82 21.71 25.77 -24.88
C SER A 82 22.72 26.87 -24.59
#